data_AF-A0A7S3W5E7-F1
#
_entry.id   AF-A0A7S3W5E7-F1
#
_cell.length_a   1.000
_cell.length_b   1.000
_cell.length_c   1.000
_cell.angle_alpha   90.00
_cell.angle_beta   90.00
_cell.angle_gamma   90.00
#
_symmetry.space_group_name_H-M   'P 1'
#
loop_
_entity.id
_entity.type
_entity.pdbx_description
1 polymer ?
#
loop_
_entity_poly.entity_id
_entity_poly.type
_entity_poly.pdbx_seq_one_letter_code
_entity_poly.pdbx_strand_id
1 'polypeptide(L)'
;YTLNTLMSVCAKAGDRQGMLRYFRAIEEAGLAPTIDSWNVVLDFCSRARQPSQARDVLSRMRASGIEPNAFSYTSMIQAHVRSGGLGGGVDAAARVLGEALSAGV
;
A
#
# COMPACT_ATOMS: atom_id res chain seq x y z
N TYR A 1 -17.09 2.04 10.62
CA TYR A 1 -17.39 0.76 9.94
C TYR A 1 -17.61 0.94 8.42
N THR A 2 -18.35 1.95 7.96
CA THR A 2 -18.67 2.20 6.54
C THR A 2 -17.45 2.45 5.62
N LEU A 3 -16.41 3.12 6.14
CA LEU A 3 -15.21 3.46 5.37
C LEU A 3 -14.43 2.20 4.94
N ASN A 4 -14.23 1.22 5.82
CA ASN A 4 -13.54 -0.03 5.48
C ASN A 4 -14.29 -0.85 4.42
N THR A 5 -15.63 -0.80 4.42
CA THR A 5 -16.44 -1.48 3.40
C THR A 5 -16.29 -0.82 2.03
N LEU A 6 -16.35 0.51 1.95
CA LEU A 6 -16.09 1.27 0.72
C LEU A 6 -14.70 0.98 0.17
N MET A 7 -13.70 0.97 1.05
CA MET A 7 -12.33 0.62 0.72
C MET A 7 -12.21 -0.81 0.19
N SER A 8 -12.81 -1.82 0.83
CA SER A 8 -12.77 -3.20 0.35
C SER A 8 -13.46 -3.37 -1.00
N VAL A 9 -14.56 -2.64 -1.24
CA VAL A 9 -15.29 -2.64 -2.52
C VAL A 9 -14.48 -1.96 -3.61
N CYS A 10 -13.94 -0.76 -3.37
CA CYS A 10 -13.07 -0.05 -4.32
C CYS A 10 -11.79 -0.84 -4.62
N ALA A 11 -11.23 -1.50 -3.60
CA ALA A 11 -10.06 -2.36 -3.75
C ALA A 11 -10.34 -3.60 -4.63
N LYS A 12 -11.53 -4.20 -4.50
CA LYS A 12 -11.94 -5.32 -5.36
C LYS A 12 -12.28 -4.88 -6.78
N ALA A 13 -12.80 -3.66 -6.95
CA ALA A 13 -13.26 -3.14 -8.23
C ALA A 13 -12.15 -2.58 -9.13
N GLY A 14 -10.90 -2.48 -8.67
CA GLY A 14 -9.86 -1.80 -9.46
C GLY A 14 -10.00 -0.27 -9.48
N ASP A 15 -10.91 0.29 -8.67
CA ASP A 15 -11.30 1.70 -8.75
C ASP A 15 -10.35 2.62 -7.97
N ARG A 16 -9.37 3.14 -8.71
CA ARG A 16 -8.41 4.14 -8.22
C ARG A 16 -9.08 5.44 -7.74
N GLN A 17 -10.16 5.89 -8.38
CA GLN A 17 -10.85 7.11 -7.94
C GLN A 17 -11.57 6.88 -6.62
N GLY A 18 -12.17 5.71 -6.44
CA GLY A 18 -12.77 5.28 -5.18
C GLY A 18 -11.77 5.31 -4.02
N MET A 19 -10.55 4.83 -4.25
CA MET A 19 -9.49 4.84 -3.24
C MET A 19 -9.06 6.25 -2.83
N LEU A 20 -8.94 7.17 -3.81
CA LEU A 20 -8.60 8.57 -3.54
C LEU A 20 -9.71 9.30 -2.79
N ARG A 21 -10.98 9.03 -3.13
CA ARG A 21 -12.14 9.56 -2.40
C ARG A 21 -12.18 9.05 -0.96
N TYR A 22 -11.80 7.79 -0.73
CA TYR A 22 -11.70 7.23 0.62
C TYR A 22 -10.64 7.98 1.47
N PHE A 23 -9.44 8.20 0.93
CA PHE A 23 -8.41 8.97 1.66
C PHE A 23 -8.88 10.39 1.96
N ARG A 24 -9.49 11.05 0.98
CA ARG A 24 -10.03 12.39 1.16
C ARG A 24 -11.15 12.41 2.21
N ALA A 25 -12.03 11.42 2.22
CA ALA A 25 -13.09 11.31 3.22
C ALA A 25 -12.55 11.06 4.65
N ILE A 26 -11.44 10.34 4.79
CA ILE A 26 -10.74 10.19 6.08
C ILE A 26 -10.15 11.53 6.55
N GLU A 27 -9.45 12.22 5.66
CA GLU A 27 -8.86 13.54 5.94
C GLU A 27 -9.95 14.58 6.28
N GLU A 28 -11.04 14.62 5.51
CA GLU A 28 -12.20 15.51 5.74
C GLU A 28 -12.94 15.18 7.05
N ALA A 29 -12.93 13.93 7.48
CA ALA A 29 -13.48 13.51 8.77
C ALA A 29 -12.54 13.85 9.95
N GLY A 30 -11.37 14.44 9.69
CA GLY A 30 -10.34 14.69 10.72
C GLY A 30 -9.72 13.42 11.28
N LEU A 31 -9.89 12.29 10.59
CA LEU A 31 -9.36 11.00 10.99
C LEU A 31 -8.00 10.79 10.32
N ALA A 32 -7.06 10.16 11.03
CA ALA A 32 -5.79 9.74 10.43
C ALA A 32 -5.97 8.33 9.82
N PRO A 33 -5.48 8.06 8.59
CA PRO A 33 -5.47 6.71 8.05
C PRO A 33 -4.65 5.79 8.95
N THR A 34 -5.19 4.63 9.32
CA THR A 34 -4.48 3.67 10.17
C THR A 34 -3.58 2.75 9.34
N ILE A 35 -2.74 1.94 10.01
CA ILE A 35 -1.95 0.91 9.35
C ILE A 35 -2.81 -0.04 8.49
N ASP A 36 -4.02 -0.36 8.94
CA ASP A 36 -4.97 -1.18 8.18
C ASP A 36 -5.46 -0.47 6.92
N SER A 37 -5.76 0.84 7.02
CA SER A 37 -6.14 1.65 5.85
C SER A 37 -5.04 1.65 4.79
N TRP A 38 -3.79 1.84 5.20
CA TRP A 38 -2.64 1.79 4.28
C TRP A 38 -2.44 0.40 3.68
N ASN A 39 -2.59 -0.64 4.48
CA ASN A 39 -2.44 -2.02 4.03
C ASN A 39 -3.46 -2.42 2.96
N VAL A 40 -4.71 -1.97 3.06
CA VAL A 40 -5.70 -2.27 2.03
C VAL A 40 -5.37 -1.56 0.70
N VAL A 41 -4.82 -0.34 0.76
CA VAL A 41 -4.40 0.39 -0.44
C VAL A 41 -3.20 -0.30 -1.10
N LEU A 42 -2.28 -0.85 -0.29
CA LEU A 42 -1.16 -1.63 -0.80
C LEU A 42 -1.62 -2.97 -1.43
N ASP A 43 -2.56 -3.68 -0.81
CA ASP A 43 -3.16 -4.89 -1.39
C ASP A 43 -3.88 -4.57 -2.71
N PHE A 44 -4.53 -3.41 -2.80
CA PHE A 44 -5.08 -2.92 -4.06
C PHE A 44 -4.01 -2.69 -5.12
N CYS A 45 -2.95 -1.93 -4.82
CA CYS A 45 -1.87 -1.68 -5.78
C CYS A 45 -1.22 -3.00 -6.23
N SER A 46 -1.14 -3.99 -5.33
CA SER A 46 -0.72 -5.36 -5.65
C SER A 46 -1.62 -6.03 -6.68
N ARG A 47 -2.93 -6.06 -6.45
CA ARG A 47 -3.92 -6.66 -7.36
C ARG A 47 -4.03 -5.92 -8.69
N ALA A 48 -3.89 -4.59 -8.65
CA ALA A 48 -3.89 -3.74 -9.83
C ALA A 48 -2.59 -3.81 -10.65
N ARG A 49 -1.56 -4.53 -10.16
CA ARG A 49 -0.23 -4.62 -10.80
C ARG A 49 0.44 -3.26 -10.96
N GLN A 50 0.29 -2.40 -9.96
CA GLN A 50 0.82 -1.03 -9.96
C GLN A 50 1.92 -0.87 -8.90
N PRO A 51 3.13 -1.42 -9.15
CA PRO A 51 4.22 -1.37 -8.18
C PRO A 51 4.69 0.06 -7.87
N SER A 52 4.66 0.97 -8.85
CA SER A 52 5.00 2.38 -8.66
C SER A 52 4.11 3.04 -7.61
N GLN A 53 2.79 2.81 -7.71
CA GLN A 53 1.84 3.31 -6.71
C GLN A 53 2.04 2.66 -5.35
N ALA A 54 2.30 1.36 -5.30
CA ALA A 54 2.57 0.69 -4.03
C ALA A 54 3.76 1.33 -3.29
N ARG A 55 4.79 1.75 -4.04
CA ARG A 55 5.93 2.49 -3.48
C ARG A 55 5.55 3.88 -2.97
N ASP A 56 4.78 4.66 -3.74
CA ASP A 56 4.27 5.96 -3.29
C ASP A 56 3.46 5.84 -2.00
N VAL A 57 2.62 4.80 -1.90
CA VAL A 57 1.78 4.52 -0.73
C VAL A 57 2.64 4.20 0.49
N LEU A 58 3.68 3.36 0.36
CA LEU A 58 4.65 3.09 1.44
C LEU A 58 5.38 4.36 1.88
N SER A 59 5.78 5.22 0.95
CA SER A 59 6.44 6.48 1.26
C SER A 59 5.50 7.43 2.02
N ARG A 60 4.24 7.51 1.62
CA ARG A 60 3.23 8.32 2.33
C ARG A 60 2.93 7.77 3.72
N MET A 61 2.88 6.45 3.86
CA MET A 61 2.68 5.79 5.16
C MET A 61 3.78 6.18 6.15
N ARG A 62 5.06 6.10 5.75
CA ARG A 62 6.20 6.58 6.55
C ARG A 62 6.14 8.09 6.82
N ALA A 63 5.79 8.90 5.82
CA ALA A 63 5.67 10.35 5.99
C ALA A 63 4.54 10.75 6.95
N SER A 64 3.51 9.90 7.09
CA SER A 64 2.45 10.04 8.09
C SER A 64 2.85 9.51 9.48
N GLY A 65 4.11 9.11 9.69
CA GLY A 65 4.62 8.60 10.96
C GLY A 65 4.18 7.17 11.28
N ILE A 66 3.66 6.43 10.30
CA ILE A 66 3.22 5.05 10.47
C ILE A 66 4.26 4.15 9.80
N GLU A 67 4.89 3.26 10.56
CA GLU A 67 5.84 2.35 9.95
C GLU A 67 5.16 1.20 9.20
N PRO A 68 5.56 0.93 7.94
CA PRO A 68 5.10 -0.23 7.20
C PRO A 68 5.46 -1.52 7.92
N ASN A 69 4.50 -2.45 7.94
CA ASN A 69 4.70 -3.77 8.53
C ASN A 69 4.99 -4.83 7.45
N ALA A 70 5.18 -6.08 7.89
CA ALA A 70 5.43 -7.19 6.98
C ALA A 70 4.35 -7.33 5.88
N PHE A 71 3.09 -7.01 6.17
CA PHE A 71 2.01 -7.06 5.18
C PHE A 71 2.17 -5.98 4.11
N SER A 72 2.51 -4.75 4.52
CA SER A 72 2.75 -3.62 3.62
C SER A 72 3.83 -3.96 2.59
N TYR A 73 4.94 -4.53 3.06
CA TYR A 73 6.07 -4.93 2.23
C TYR A 73 5.75 -6.13 1.33
N THR A 74 5.06 -7.15 1.86
CA THR A 74 4.60 -8.31 1.09
C THR A 74 3.71 -7.87 -0.08
N SER A 75 2.83 -6.90 0.16
CA SER A 75 1.93 -6.36 -0.87
C SER A 75 2.71 -5.65 -1.99
N MET A 76 3.75 -4.89 -1.68
CA MET A 76 4.59 -4.27 -2.71
C MET A 76 5.35 -5.30 -3.55
N ILE A 77 5.91 -6.34 -2.92
CA ILE A 77 6.60 -7.42 -3.64
C ILE A 77 5.60 -8.12 -4.58
N GLN A 78 4.40 -8.44 -4.10
CA GLN A 78 3.35 -9.01 -4.93
C GLN A 78 2.96 -8.10 -6.10
N ALA A 79 2.91 -6.77 -5.91
CA ALA A 79 2.65 -5.82 -6.98
C ALA A 79 3.68 -5.92 -8.12
N HIS A 80 4.97 -6.00 -7.76
CA HIS A 80 6.06 -6.14 -8.72
C HIS A 80 6.02 -7.50 -9.44
N VAL A 81 5.86 -8.60 -8.70
CA VAL A 81 5.76 -9.95 -9.27
C VAL A 81 4.58 -10.04 -10.25
N ARG A 82 3.40 -9.53 -9.84
CA ARG A 82 2.20 -9.58 -10.67
C ARG A 82 2.28 -8.67 -11.89
N SER A 83 3.07 -7.59 -11.85
CA SER A 83 3.29 -6.70 -13.00
C SER A 83 4.14 -7.28 -14.13
N GLY A 84 4.62 -8.53 -13.99
CA GLY A 84 5.34 -9.26 -15.05
C GLY A 84 6.86 -9.23 -14.91
N GLY A 85 7.39 -8.58 -13.87
CA GLY A 85 8.82 -8.59 -13.57
C GLY A 85 9.13 -9.50 -12.38
N LEU A 86 9.41 -10.79 -12.62
CA LEU A 86 10.01 -11.66 -11.59
C LEU A 86 11.31 -11.04 -11.06
N GLY A 87 12.12 -10.45 -11.96
CA GLY A 87 13.31 -9.66 -11.62
C GLY A 87 13.00 -8.41 -10.78
N GLY A 88 11.95 -7.66 -11.13
CA GLY A 88 11.53 -6.48 -10.36
C GLY A 88 10.97 -6.84 -8.97
N GLY A 89 10.33 -8.00 -8.83
CA GLY A 89 9.83 -8.51 -7.55
C GLY A 89 10.95 -8.88 -6.59
N VAL A 90 11.99 -9.58 -7.08
CA VAL A 90 13.16 -9.92 -6.26
C VAL A 90 14.02 -8.71 -5.95
N ASP A 91 14.17 -7.76 -6.86
CA ASP A 91 14.93 -6.53 -6.65
C ASP A 91 14.20 -5.60 -5.65
N ALA A 92 12.88 -5.47 -5.80
CA ALA A 92 12.05 -4.78 -4.82
C ALA A 92 12.07 -5.46 -3.45
N ALA A 93 12.01 -6.80 -3.41
CA ALA A 93 12.13 -7.55 -2.15
C ALA A 93 13.50 -7.33 -1.49
N ALA A 94 14.60 -7.38 -2.25
CA ALA A 94 15.95 -7.14 -1.76
C ALA A 94 16.12 -5.71 -1.24
N ARG A 95 15.59 -4.71 -1.96
CA ARG A 95 15.64 -3.30 -1.55
C ARG A 95 14.82 -3.05 -0.29
N VAL A 96 13.64 -3.68 -0.20
CA VAL A 96 12.76 -3.61 0.97
C VAL A 96 13.36 -4.27 2.19
N LEU A 97 13.93 -5.47 2.02
CA LEU A 97 14.64 -6.17 3.09
C LEU A 97 15.84 -5.34 3.55
N GLY A 98 16.57 -4.71 2.62
CA GLY A 98 17.64 -3.76 2.94
C GLY A 98 17.16 -2.54 3.74
N GLU A 99 16.07 -1.89 3.30
CA GLU A 99 15.47 -0.77 4.03
C GLU A 99 14.97 -1.20 5.42
N ALA A 100 14.28 -2.33 5.54
CA ALA A 100 13.75 -2.85 6.81
C ALA A 100 14.86 -3.29 7.78
N LEU A 101 15.96 -3.85 7.29
CA LEU A 101 17.14 -4.17 8.10
C LEU A 101 17.89 -2.89 8.52
N SER A 102 17.96 -1.87 7.65
CA SER A 102 18.59 -0.58 7.99
C SER A 102 17.77 0.29 8.94
N ALA A 103 16.44 0.10 8.98
CA ALA A 103 15.53 0.77 9.90
C ALA A 103 15.40 0.02 11.25
N GLY A 104 16.10 -1.11 11.42
CA GLY A 104 15.95 -1.98 12.59
C GLY A 104 17.19 -2.82 12.91
N VAL A 105 18.27 -2.15 13.34
CA VAL A 105 19.03 -2.45 14.57
C VAL A 105 19.29 -1.13 15.28
#